data_AF-A0A9E3L5A4-F1
#
_entry.id   AF-A0A9E3L5A4-F1
#
_cell.length_a   1.000
_cell.length_b   1.000
_cell.length_c   1.000
_cell.angle_alpha   90.00
_cell.angle_beta   90.00
_cell.angle_gamma   90.00
#
_symmetry.space_group_name_H-M   'P 1'
#
loop_
_entity.id
_entity.type
_entity.pdbx_description
1 polymer ?
#
loop_
_entity_poly.entity_id
_entity_poly.type
_entity_poly.pdbx_seq_one_letter_code
_entity_poly.pdbx_strand_id
1 'polypeptide(L)'
;YCAYFGRCYAAFIALPLSARRTIDPDGALELIRTRVLGYVIGELIAGEMNVFDAALALIALGHLGAEPATFVPALHCIIEHLGEGGRHGPYRAYEWNKMKTPTRILVGGSEVTSAFVLMGLALARRAIHR
;
A
#
# COMPACT_ATOMS: atom_id res chain seq x y z
N TYR A 1 0.38 5.98 -5.60
CA TYR A 1 -1.01 6.50 -5.60
C TYR A 1 -2.06 5.48 -5.17
N CYS A 2 -1.90 4.19 -5.48
CA CYS A 2 -2.84 3.13 -5.12
C CYS A 2 -3.22 3.10 -3.62
N ALA A 3 -2.24 3.21 -2.72
CA ALA A 3 -2.48 3.24 -1.27
C ALA A 3 -3.36 4.44 -0.84
N TYR A 4 -3.13 5.63 -1.41
CA TYR A 4 -3.94 6.82 -1.14
C TYR A 4 -5.36 6.67 -1.65
N PHE A 5 -5.52 6.13 -2.86
CA PHE A 5 -6.85 5.80 -3.37
C PHE A 5 -7.55 4.78 -2.47
N GLY A 6 -6.86 3.72 -2.03
CA GLY A 6 -7.39 2.75 -1.08
C GLY A 6 -7.94 3.41 0.18
N ARG A 7 -7.19 4.32 0.80
CA ARG A 7 -7.66 5.08 1.98
C ARG A 7 -8.89 5.95 1.66
N CYS A 8 -8.88 6.63 0.52
CA CYS A 8 -10.00 7.46 0.06
C CYS A 8 -11.26 6.61 -0.15
N TYR A 9 -11.14 5.51 -0.89
CA TYR A 9 -12.22 4.57 -1.14
C TYR A 9 -12.76 3.97 0.17
N ALA A 10 -11.87 3.57 1.09
CA ALA A 10 -12.26 3.06 2.41
C ALA A 10 -13.04 4.09 3.25
N ALA A 11 -12.70 5.38 3.15
CA ALA A 11 -13.46 6.45 3.79
C ALA A 11 -14.82 6.64 3.11
N PHE A 12 -14.86 6.63 1.77
CA PHE A 12 -16.08 6.75 0.98
C PHE A 12 -17.10 5.65 1.30
N ILE A 13 -16.68 4.38 1.33
CA ILE A 13 -17.57 3.25 1.63
C ILE A 13 -18.05 3.22 3.08
N ALA A 14 -17.41 3.95 3.99
CA ALA A 14 -17.86 4.10 5.37
C ALA A 14 -19.02 5.12 5.53
N LEU A 15 -19.28 5.95 4.51
CA LEU A 15 -20.37 6.93 4.53
C LEU A 15 -21.75 6.24 4.43
N PRO A 16 -22.86 6.90 4.83
CA PRO A 16 -24.21 6.42 4.53
C PRO A 16 -24.45 6.27 3.03
N LEU A 17 -25.33 5.35 2.62
CA LEU A 17 -25.60 5.07 1.21
C LEU A 17 -26.10 6.30 0.44
N SER A 18 -26.88 7.17 1.08
CA SER A 18 -27.34 8.43 0.49
C SER A 18 -26.16 9.34 0.13
N ALA A 19 -25.22 9.55 1.06
CA ALA A 19 -24.03 10.35 0.83
C ALA A 19 -23.14 9.77 -0.28
N ARG A 20 -22.99 8.44 -0.33
CA ARG A 20 -22.26 7.77 -1.41
C ARG A 20 -22.86 8.06 -2.79
N ARG A 21 -24.19 7.94 -2.91
CA ARG A 21 -24.92 8.23 -4.16
C ARG A 21 -24.86 9.70 -4.57
N THR A 22 -24.76 10.61 -3.61
CA THR A 22 -24.56 12.04 -3.91
C THR A 22 -23.15 12.34 -4.40
N ILE A 23 -22.13 11.70 -3.81
CA ILE A 23 -20.71 11.95 -4.14
C ILE A 23 -20.29 11.26 -5.44
N ASP A 24 -20.74 10.03 -5.66
CA ASP A 24 -20.38 9.20 -6.82
C ASP A 24 -21.64 8.57 -7.42
N PRO A 25 -22.50 9.37 -8.08
CA PRO A 25 -23.76 8.89 -8.65
C PRO A 25 -23.57 7.83 -9.74
N ASP A 26 -22.44 7.91 -10.47
CA ASP A 26 -22.13 7.04 -11.61
C ASP A 26 -21.27 5.83 -11.25
N GLY A 27 -20.83 5.70 -9.99
CA GLY A 27 -20.02 4.57 -9.52
C GLY A 27 -18.57 4.57 -10.05
N ALA A 28 -18.01 5.74 -10.34
CA ALA A 28 -16.64 5.88 -10.84
C ALA A 28 -15.60 5.35 -9.85
N LEU A 29 -15.83 5.48 -8.54
CA LEU A 29 -14.90 4.99 -7.52
C LEU A 29 -14.81 3.46 -7.50
N GLU A 30 -15.89 2.75 -7.81
CA GLU A 30 -15.87 1.28 -7.94
C GLU A 30 -15.08 0.83 -9.18
N LEU A 31 -15.24 1.56 -10.28
CA LEU A 31 -14.46 1.33 -11.49
C LEU A 31 -12.96 1.54 -11.21
N ILE A 32 -12.60 2.65 -10.55
CA ILE A 32 -11.20 2.93 -10.18
C ILE A 32 -10.68 1.85 -9.21
N ARG A 33 -11.48 1.42 -8.23
CA ARG A 33 -11.11 0.30 -7.34
C ARG A 33 -10.70 -0.93 -8.13
N THR A 34 -11.50 -1.33 -9.11
CA THR A 34 -11.22 -2.51 -9.95
C THR A 34 -9.90 -2.34 -10.72
N ARG A 35 -9.66 -1.17 -11.30
CA ARG A 35 -8.42 -0.87 -12.03
C ARG A 35 -7.20 -0.84 -11.13
N VAL A 36 -7.31 -0.24 -9.95
CA VAL A 36 -6.23 -0.18 -8.97
C VAL A 36 -5.89 -1.58 -8.45
N LEU A 37 -6.90 -2.41 -8.16
CA LEU A 37 -6.66 -3.80 -7.78
C LEU A 37 -5.96 -4.58 -8.88
N GLY A 38 -6.42 -4.46 -10.13
CA GLY A 38 -5.78 -5.10 -11.29
C GLY A 38 -4.32 -4.69 -11.44
N TYR A 39 -4.02 -3.40 -11.34
CA TYR A 39 -2.65 -2.90 -11.40
C TYR A 39 -1.79 -3.40 -10.23
N VAL A 40 -2.28 -3.31 -8.99
CA VAL A 40 -1.49 -3.73 -7.83
C VAL A 40 -1.16 -5.21 -7.89
N ILE A 41 -2.13 -6.05 -8.27
CA ILE A 41 -1.96 -7.51 -8.34
C ILE A 41 -1.14 -7.93 -9.58
N GLY A 42 -1.46 -7.37 -10.74
CA GLY A 42 -0.89 -7.81 -12.01
C GLY A 42 0.46 -7.19 -12.35
N GLU A 43 0.78 -6.03 -11.79
CA GLU A 43 1.99 -5.28 -12.14
C GLU A 43 2.85 -4.99 -10.90
N LEU A 44 2.30 -4.30 -9.89
CA LEU A 44 3.10 -3.82 -8.76
C LEU A 44 3.74 -4.98 -7.97
N ILE A 45 2.94 -5.94 -7.51
CA ILE A 45 3.43 -7.05 -6.69
C ILE A 45 4.04 -8.20 -7.49
N ALA A 46 3.91 -8.15 -8.82
CA ALA A 46 4.53 -9.10 -9.75
C ALA A 46 5.94 -8.66 -10.18
N GLY A 47 6.30 -7.39 -9.97
CA GLY A 47 7.62 -6.84 -10.22
C GLY A 47 8.54 -6.85 -8.99
N GLU A 48 9.73 -6.29 -9.16
CA GLU A 48 10.65 -6.02 -8.05
C GLU A 48 10.06 -4.95 -7.12
N MET A 49 10.07 -5.22 -5.82
CA MET A 49 9.59 -4.29 -4.80
C MET A 49 10.68 -4.05 -3.76
N ASN A 50 10.82 -2.80 -3.31
CA ASN A 50 11.42 -2.53 -2.01
C ASN A 50 10.34 -2.61 -0.91
N VAL A 51 10.77 -2.56 0.35
CA VAL A 51 9.88 -2.63 1.51
C VAL A 51 8.79 -1.56 1.51
N PHE A 52 9.10 -0.36 1.02
CA PHE A 52 8.13 0.73 0.98
C PHE A 52 7.04 0.46 -0.07
N ASP A 53 7.42 -0.06 -1.25
CA ASP A 53 6.46 -0.50 -2.26
C ASP A 53 5.58 -1.64 -1.74
N ALA A 54 6.18 -2.62 -1.05
CA ALA A 54 5.44 -3.72 -0.41
C ALA A 54 4.44 -3.21 0.65
N ALA A 55 4.84 -2.24 1.47
CA ALA A 55 3.94 -1.60 2.44
C ALA A 55 2.77 -0.88 1.75
N LEU A 56 3.05 -0.11 0.69
CA LEU A 56 2.01 0.58 -0.09
C LEU A 56 1.07 -0.41 -0.79
N ALA A 57 1.60 -1.53 -1.27
CA ALA A 57 0.81 -2.62 -1.85
C ALA A 57 -0.17 -3.19 -0.82
N LEU A 58 0.30 -3.55 0.37
CA LEU A 58 -0.57 -4.06 1.45
C LEU A 58 -1.63 -3.04 1.87
N ILE A 59 -1.27 -1.75 1.94
CA ILE A 59 -2.25 -0.70 2.27
C ILE A 59 -3.33 -0.61 1.19
N ALA A 60 -2.96 -0.64 -0.08
CA ALA A 60 -3.92 -0.63 -1.18
C ALA A 60 -4.82 -1.87 -1.16
N LEU A 61 -4.22 -3.06 -1.14
CA LEU A 61 -4.93 -4.34 -1.15
C LEU A 61 -5.87 -4.49 0.05
N GLY A 62 -5.40 -4.17 1.25
CA GLY A 62 -6.19 -4.27 2.48
C GLY A 62 -7.34 -3.26 2.59
N HIS A 63 -7.20 -2.06 2.01
CA HIS A 63 -8.30 -1.09 1.96
C HIS A 63 -9.30 -1.36 0.84
N LEU A 64 -8.85 -1.90 -0.28
CA LEU A 64 -9.70 -2.21 -1.44
C LEU A 64 -10.34 -3.60 -1.34
N GLY A 65 -10.04 -4.37 -0.29
CA GLY A 65 -10.66 -5.67 -0.05
C GLY A 65 -10.24 -6.71 -1.09
N ALA A 66 -8.95 -6.80 -1.38
CA ALA A 66 -8.40 -7.90 -2.17
C ALA A 66 -8.37 -9.21 -1.35
N GLU A 67 -8.32 -10.33 -2.07
CA GLU A 67 -8.19 -11.66 -1.47
C GLU A 67 -6.89 -11.78 -0.65
N PRO A 68 -6.90 -12.30 0.60
CA PRO A 68 -5.70 -12.37 1.43
C PRO A 68 -4.53 -13.14 0.81
N ALA A 69 -4.82 -14.12 -0.05
CA ALA A 69 -3.80 -14.86 -0.80
C ALA A 69 -2.91 -13.94 -1.67
N THR A 70 -3.43 -12.80 -2.12
CA THR A 70 -2.67 -11.82 -2.92
C THR A 70 -1.65 -11.02 -2.10
N PHE A 71 -1.66 -11.11 -0.78
CA PHE A 71 -0.74 -10.34 0.07
C PHE A 71 0.66 -10.97 0.17
N VAL A 72 0.78 -12.24 -0.23
CA VAL A 72 1.98 -13.06 -0.05
C VAL A 72 3.24 -12.38 -0.58
N PRO A 73 3.32 -11.84 -1.81
CA PRO A 73 4.55 -11.26 -2.32
C PRO A 73 5.05 -10.07 -1.49
N ALA A 74 4.12 -9.19 -1.08
CA ALA A 74 4.45 -8.04 -0.25
C ALA A 74 4.87 -8.44 1.17
N LEU A 75 4.20 -9.44 1.76
CA LEU A 75 4.60 -9.99 3.07
C LEU A 75 5.98 -10.64 3.02
N HIS A 76 6.30 -11.40 1.97
CA HIS A 76 7.62 -11.98 1.77
C HIS A 76 8.71 -10.91 1.69
N CYS A 77 8.52 -9.90 0.85
CA CYS A 77 9.46 -8.77 0.74
C CYS A 77 9.72 -8.12 2.11
N ILE A 78 8.67 -7.86 2.90
CA ILE A 78 8.76 -7.27 4.23
C ILE A 78 9.51 -8.16 5.23
N ILE A 79 9.34 -9.48 5.15
CA ILE A 79 10.03 -10.45 6.03
C ILE A 79 11.52 -10.54 5.66
N GLU A 80 11.83 -10.64 4.38
CA GLU A 80 13.21 -10.80 3.88
C GLU A 80 14.11 -9.62 4.23
N HIS A 81 13.55 -8.41 4.30
CA HIS A 81 14.28 -7.17 4.56
C HIS A 81 14.15 -6.68 6.01
N LEU A 82 13.67 -7.53 6.93
CA LEU A 82 13.56 -7.17 8.34
C LEU A 82 14.95 -7.04 8.99
N GLY A 83 15.21 -5.89 9.62
CA GLY A 83 16.44 -5.58 10.35
C GLY A 83 17.39 -4.64 9.62
N GLU A 84 17.11 -4.28 8.37
CA GLU A 84 18.00 -3.44 7.56
C GLU A 84 18.21 -2.01 8.09
N GLY A 85 17.27 -1.50 8.89
CA GLY A 85 17.29 -0.14 9.44
C GLY A 85 18.15 0.04 10.70
N GLY A 86 18.70 -1.04 11.26
CA GLY A 86 19.60 -0.98 12.43
C GLY A 86 18.98 -0.30 13.65
N ARG A 87 19.67 0.71 14.23
CA ARG A 87 19.24 1.39 15.47
C ARG A 87 18.02 2.30 15.30
N HIS A 88 17.66 2.69 14.08
CA HIS A 88 16.63 3.70 13.80
C HIS A 88 15.28 3.09 13.39
N GLY A 89 15.24 1.78 13.11
CA GLY A 89 14.00 1.07 12.80
C GLY A 89 14.24 -0.30 12.16
N PRO A 90 13.18 -1.11 12.00
CA PRO A 90 13.28 -2.42 11.35
C PRO A 90 13.66 -2.34 9.86
N TYR A 91 13.41 -1.21 9.18
CA TYR A 91 13.63 -1.06 7.74
C TYR A 91 14.43 0.18 7.40
N ARG A 92 15.16 0.16 6.27
CA ARG A 92 15.87 1.33 5.76
C ARG A 92 14.91 2.41 5.27
N ALA A 93 15.41 3.64 5.24
CA ALA A 93 14.72 4.74 4.59
C ALA A 93 14.51 4.42 3.12
N TYR A 94 13.33 4.73 2.57
CA TYR A 94 13.08 4.58 1.14
C TYR A 94 13.89 5.62 0.37
N GLU A 95 14.66 5.16 -0.61
CA GLU A 95 15.52 6.00 -1.44
C GLU A 95 15.05 5.97 -2.88
N TRP A 96 14.71 7.14 -3.41
CA TRP A 96 14.44 7.32 -4.82
C TRP A 96 15.64 8.01 -5.48
N ASN A 97 16.34 7.30 -6.34
CA ASN A 97 17.33 7.90 -7.23
C ASN A 97 16.65 8.40 -8.51
N LYS A 98 16.60 9.73 -8.72
CA LYS A 98 16.25 10.28 -10.04
C LYS A 98 17.51 10.32 -10.91
N MET A 99 17.58 9.48 -11.92
CA MET A 99 18.78 9.28 -12.76
C MET A 99 19.24 10.51 -13.56
N LYS A 100 18.42 11.56 -13.71
CA LYS A 100 18.76 12.73 -14.56
C LYS A 100 19.76 13.69 -13.91
N THR A 101 19.83 13.68 -12.58
CA THR A 101 20.82 14.39 -11.78
C THR A 101 21.01 13.52 -10.55
N PRO A 102 22.23 13.10 -10.17
CA PRO A 102 22.46 12.17 -9.06
C PRO A 102 22.10 12.83 -7.72
N THR A 103 20.81 13.00 -7.50
CA THR A 103 20.18 13.51 -6.30
C THR A 103 19.53 12.31 -5.65
N ARG A 104 20.12 11.90 -4.53
CA ARG A 104 19.56 10.88 -3.65
C ARG A 104 18.38 11.50 -2.91
N ILE A 105 17.16 11.12 -3.26
CA ILE A 105 15.96 11.58 -2.55
C ILE A 105 15.61 10.53 -1.51
N LEU A 106 15.78 10.86 -0.24
CA LEU A 106 15.25 10.06 0.86
C LEU A 106 13.80 10.46 1.09
N VAL A 107 12.89 9.51 0.87
CA VAL A 107 11.47 9.70 1.13
C VAL A 107 11.22 9.33 2.59
N GLY A 108 11.49 10.29 3.48
CA GLY A 108 11.43 10.08 4.93
C GLY A 108 12.61 9.29 5.48
N GLY A 109 12.56 9.01 6.79
CA GLY A 109 13.55 8.18 7.50
C GLY A 109 13.13 6.70 7.57
N SER A 110 13.99 5.88 8.19
CA SER A 110 13.69 4.48 8.53
C SER A 110 12.40 4.32 9.34
N GLU A 111 12.11 5.30 10.19
CA GLU A 111 10.91 5.40 11.01
C GLU A 111 9.66 5.52 10.14
N VAL A 112 9.74 6.29 9.04
CA VAL A 112 8.63 6.47 8.10
C VAL A 112 8.34 5.17 7.39
N THR A 113 9.35 4.52 6.79
CA THR A 113 9.17 3.20 6.15
C THR A 113 8.55 2.21 7.13
N SER A 114 9.05 2.18 8.36
CA SER A 114 8.58 1.27 9.40
C SER A 114 7.12 1.54 9.81
N ALA A 115 6.71 2.81 9.88
CA ALA A 115 5.32 3.18 10.15
C ALA A 115 4.37 2.72 9.02
N PHE A 116 4.79 2.86 7.75
CA PHE A 116 4.02 2.35 6.61
C PHE A 116 3.91 0.82 6.63
N VAL A 117 5.00 0.11 6.94
CA VAL A 117 4.97 -1.35 7.09
C VAL A 117 4.00 -1.76 8.20
N LEU A 118 4.08 -1.12 9.38
CA LEU A 118 3.17 -1.44 10.49
C LEU A 118 1.71 -1.26 10.10
N MET A 119 1.38 -0.18 9.37
CA MET A 119 0.02 0.05 8.86
C MET A 119 -0.39 -1.04 7.86
N GLY A 120 0.47 -1.38 6.90
CA GLY A 120 0.22 -2.45 5.94
C GLY A 120 -0.03 -3.81 6.61
N LEU A 121 0.80 -4.17 7.59
CA LEU A 121 0.66 -5.41 8.37
C LEU A 121 -0.62 -5.42 9.20
N ALA A 122 -1.01 -4.29 9.81
CA ALA A 122 -2.27 -4.19 10.56
C ALA A 122 -3.49 -4.42 9.65
N LEU A 123 -3.47 -3.87 8.43
CA LEU A 123 -4.51 -4.10 7.43
C LEU A 123 -4.54 -5.55 6.94
N ALA A 124 -3.37 -6.12 6.64
CA ALA A 124 -3.24 -7.51 6.21
C ALA A 124 -3.78 -8.47 7.28
N ARG A 125 -3.35 -8.29 8.54
CA ARG A 125 -3.83 -9.07 9.69
C ARG A 125 -5.36 -8.99 9.82
N ARG A 126 -5.93 -7.79 9.70
CA ARG A 126 -7.39 -7.62 9.78
C ARG A 126 -8.12 -8.37 8.67
N ALA A 127 -7.59 -8.37 7.45
CA ALA A 127 -8.20 -9.07 6.33
C ALA A 127 -8.01 -10.59 6.38
N ILE A 128 -6.91 -11.10 6.93
CA ILE A 128 -6.68 -12.54 7.14
C ILE A 128 -7.60 -13.14 8.22
N HIS A 129 -7.94 -12.35 9.24
CA HIS A 129 -8.78 -12.79 10.36
C HIS A 129 -10.26 -12.42 10.22
N ARG A 130 -10.67 -11.87 9.08
CA ARG A 130 -12.10 -11.67 8.76
C ARG A 130 -12.67 -12.95 8.19
#